data_AF-A0A4R2HEK0-F1
#
_entry.id   AF-A0A4R2HEK0-F1
#
_cell.length_a   1.000
_cell.length_b   1.000
_cell.length_c   1.000
_cell.angle_alpha   90.00
_cell.angle_beta   90.00
_cell.angle_gamma   90.00
#
_symmetry.space_group_name_H-M   'P 1'
#
loop_
_entity.id
_entity.type
_entity.pdbx_description
1 polymer ?
#
loop_
_entity_poly.entity_id
_entity_poly.type
_entity_poly.pdbx_seq_one_letter_code
_entity_poly.pdbx_strand_id
1 'polypeptide(L)'
;MKKIITAALCLLLSLGLKAQNYTPTADNLKQRAWFGDARFGLFIHWGPFSIPGSGEWVMNERKLTVHNYTNLQDFFNPIDFNAEQWVTMAKSAGMKYITLITRHHDGFSMWDTKYSDFNIMHTPYKKDIVKMMADECHKQGIKLYLYYSLLDWRREDYPHETGRTGQFSGRKGKGDYASYLAFMKNQLTELLTNYGEIGGIWFDGHWDQTAPEGSSDRASRIDWKYNEIYGLIHQLQPQCMIGNNHHLMPFAGEDFQMFERDLPGENKSGLSFQKASEKLPLETCETISNSWGYNLSDTLYKSKKDLVHMLVKAASLGSNLLLNIGPMPNGKIQPEFQDRLAGLGDWLKIYGESIYNTHGGYIKPQDWGSITQNDQKIYIHILDGKTTTLQLNNLPAKKIRKAYLLKDKSKVNYTFKNSNLEIKTALNDSEPDQVIVLEVNH
;
A
#
# COMPACT_ATOMS: atom_id res chain seq x y z
N MET A 1 -34.61 -4.47 -55.07
CA MET A 1 -34.88 -4.58 -53.62
C MET A 1 -33.86 -5.40 -52.82
N LYS A 2 -32.66 -5.72 -53.34
CA LYS A 2 -31.62 -6.49 -52.60
C LYS A 2 -30.35 -5.71 -52.24
N LYS A 3 -30.25 -4.41 -52.59
CA LYS A 3 -29.07 -3.57 -52.32
C LYS A 3 -29.30 -2.46 -51.27
N ILE A 4 -30.51 -2.34 -50.74
CA ILE A 4 -30.86 -1.31 -49.72
C ILE A 4 -30.89 -1.91 -48.30
N ILE A 5 -31.00 -3.23 -48.17
CA ILE A 5 -31.08 -3.91 -46.86
C ILE A 5 -29.68 -4.08 -46.24
N THR A 6 -28.61 -4.13 -47.03
CA THR A 6 -27.23 -4.31 -46.53
C THR A 6 -26.64 -3.03 -45.94
N ALA A 7 -27.11 -1.85 -46.34
CA ALA A 7 -26.64 -0.57 -45.80
C ALA A 7 -27.29 -0.23 -44.43
N ALA A 8 -28.50 -0.74 -44.17
CA ALA A 8 -29.18 -0.54 -42.88
C ALA A 8 -28.65 -1.49 -41.77
N LEU A 9 -28.06 -2.63 -42.13
CA LEU A 9 -27.48 -3.57 -41.15
C LEU A 9 -26.07 -3.17 -40.70
N CYS A 10 -25.32 -2.41 -41.50
CA CYS A 10 -24.01 -1.88 -41.10
C CYS A 10 -24.08 -0.58 -40.28
N LEU A 11 -25.21 0.15 -40.31
CA LEU A 11 -25.40 1.36 -39.49
C LEU A 11 -25.97 1.10 -38.08
N LEU A 12 -26.41 -0.14 -37.79
CA LEU A 12 -26.86 -0.53 -36.44
C LEU A 12 -25.75 -1.15 -35.57
N LEU A 13 -24.55 -1.36 -36.13
CA LEU A 13 -23.36 -1.82 -35.39
C LEU A 13 -22.40 -0.69 -35.02
N SER A 14 -22.71 0.55 -35.41
CA SER A 14 -22.03 1.76 -34.97
C SER A 14 -22.76 2.44 -33.80
N LEU A 15 -23.32 1.65 -32.87
CA LEU A 15 -23.48 2.15 -31.51
C LEU A 15 -22.06 2.36 -31.00
N GLY A 16 -21.61 3.61 -31.01
CA GLY A 16 -20.29 3.98 -30.52
C GLY A 16 -20.07 3.28 -29.19
N LEU A 17 -19.04 2.43 -29.14
CA LEU A 17 -18.41 2.00 -27.91
C LEU A 17 -17.87 3.27 -27.25
N LYS A 18 -18.76 4.05 -26.63
CA LYS A 18 -18.35 4.94 -25.56
C LYS A 18 -17.68 4.02 -24.56
N ALA A 19 -16.40 4.29 -24.28
CA ALA A 19 -15.72 3.65 -23.17
C ALA A 19 -16.69 3.63 -21.99
N GLN A 20 -17.09 2.44 -21.54
CA GLN A 20 -17.97 2.33 -20.39
C GLN A 20 -17.23 3.01 -19.24
N ASN A 21 -17.78 4.13 -18.75
CA ASN A 21 -17.26 4.77 -17.56
C ASN A 21 -17.33 3.73 -16.43
N TYR A 22 -16.19 3.38 -15.86
CA TYR A 22 -16.11 2.44 -14.76
C TYR A 22 -17.08 2.86 -13.65
N THR A 23 -17.93 1.92 -13.24
CA THR A 23 -18.84 2.09 -12.10
C THR A 23 -18.53 0.96 -11.12
N PRO A 24 -18.02 1.27 -9.91
CA PRO A 24 -17.70 0.23 -8.94
C PRO A 24 -18.96 -0.53 -8.52
N THR A 25 -18.81 -1.82 -8.26
CA THR A 25 -19.87 -2.66 -7.71
C THR A 25 -20.17 -2.29 -6.25
N ALA A 26 -21.32 -2.73 -5.72
CA ALA A 26 -21.64 -2.54 -4.31
C ALA A 26 -20.60 -3.20 -3.38
N ASP A 27 -20.08 -4.37 -3.76
CA ASP A 27 -19.06 -5.08 -2.99
C ASP A 27 -17.72 -4.33 -3.01
N ASN A 28 -17.34 -3.74 -4.15
CA ASN A 28 -16.15 -2.88 -4.23
C ASN A 28 -16.31 -1.64 -3.33
N LEU A 29 -17.46 -0.97 -3.36
CA LEU A 29 -17.73 0.18 -2.48
C LEU A 29 -17.65 -0.18 -1.00
N LYS A 30 -18.17 -1.35 -0.62
CA LYS A 30 -18.05 -1.90 0.74
C LYS A 30 -16.58 -2.17 1.10
N GLN A 31 -15.81 -2.73 0.17
CA GLN A 31 -14.39 -3.00 0.37
C GLN A 31 -13.59 -1.70 0.52
N ARG A 32 -13.90 -0.64 -0.24
CA ARG A 32 -13.29 0.70 -0.08
C ARG A 32 -13.59 1.31 1.28
N ALA A 33 -14.83 1.22 1.75
CA ALA A 33 -15.22 1.70 3.07
C ALA A 33 -14.45 0.97 4.18
N TRP A 34 -14.43 -0.37 4.13
CA TRP A 34 -13.64 -1.21 5.04
C TRP A 34 -12.16 -0.82 5.00
N PHE A 35 -11.60 -0.59 3.81
CA PHE A 35 -10.19 -0.22 3.67
C PHE A 35 -9.91 1.14 4.33
N GLY A 36 -10.79 2.13 4.15
CA GLY A 36 -10.70 3.41 4.86
C GLY A 36 -10.73 3.26 6.37
N ASP A 37 -11.50 2.31 6.91
CA ASP A 37 -11.58 2.07 8.36
C ASP A 37 -10.40 1.25 8.92
N ALA A 38 -9.73 0.48 8.06
CA ALA A 38 -8.67 -0.46 8.41
C ALA A 38 -7.38 0.23 8.90
N ARG A 39 -7.03 1.39 8.29
CA ARG A 39 -5.99 2.35 8.71
C ARG A 39 -4.54 1.87 8.76
N PHE A 40 -4.28 0.58 8.94
CA PHE A 40 -2.93 0.06 9.15
C PHE A 40 -2.73 -1.32 8.53
N GLY A 41 -1.69 -1.46 7.69
CA GLY A 41 -1.33 -2.70 7.00
C GLY A 41 0.18 -2.95 6.96
N LEU A 42 0.55 -4.19 6.64
CA LEU A 42 1.94 -4.63 6.47
C LEU A 42 2.31 -4.73 4.99
N PHE A 43 3.42 -4.15 4.57
CA PHE A 43 4.02 -4.40 3.26
C PHE A 43 5.19 -5.38 3.43
N ILE A 44 5.33 -6.36 2.53
CA ILE A 44 6.41 -7.35 2.59
C ILE A 44 7.17 -7.42 1.27
N HIS A 45 8.32 -6.74 1.20
CA HIS A 45 9.23 -6.80 0.05
C HIS A 45 10.21 -7.95 0.17
N TRP A 46 9.91 -9.06 -0.50
CA TRP A 46 10.70 -10.27 -0.41
C TRP A 46 10.77 -11.06 -1.72
N GLY A 47 11.95 -11.62 -1.98
CA GLY A 47 12.28 -12.37 -3.18
C GLY A 47 13.78 -12.64 -3.26
N PRO A 48 14.30 -13.18 -4.38
CA PRO A 48 15.72 -13.49 -4.55
C PRO A 48 16.65 -12.28 -4.38
N PHE A 49 16.16 -11.05 -4.62
CA PHE A 49 16.90 -9.80 -4.31
C PHE A 49 17.33 -9.66 -2.85
N SER A 50 16.75 -10.43 -1.92
CA SER A 50 17.20 -10.49 -0.53
C SER A 50 18.56 -11.21 -0.38
N ILE A 51 18.97 -12.06 -1.32
CA ILE A 51 20.23 -12.82 -1.22
C ILE A 51 21.47 -11.90 -1.27
N PRO A 52 21.58 -10.95 -2.21
CA PRO A 52 22.69 -9.98 -2.20
C PRO A 52 22.68 -9.03 -0.99
N GLY A 53 21.58 -8.92 -0.24
CA GLY A 53 21.43 -8.01 0.89
C GLY A 53 21.65 -6.55 0.52
N SER A 54 21.08 -6.10 -0.60
CA SER A 54 21.34 -4.78 -1.18
C SER A 54 20.08 -4.11 -1.74
N GLY A 55 18.92 -4.44 -1.19
CA GLY A 55 17.63 -3.93 -1.69
C GLY A 55 17.16 -4.61 -2.98
N GLU A 56 15.89 -4.36 -3.30
CA GLU A 56 15.14 -4.94 -4.40
C GLU A 56 15.56 -4.42 -5.78
N TRP A 57 16.16 -3.23 -5.84
CA TRP A 57 16.68 -2.62 -7.07
C TRP A 57 18.07 -3.12 -7.49
N VAL A 58 18.65 -4.06 -6.75
CA VAL A 58 20.03 -4.53 -6.93
C VAL A 58 20.33 -5.00 -8.37
N MET A 59 19.35 -5.58 -9.08
CA MET A 59 19.52 -5.97 -10.49
C MET A 59 19.84 -4.75 -11.36
N ASN A 60 19.08 -3.67 -11.21
CA ASN A 60 19.22 -2.45 -11.98
C ASN A 60 20.46 -1.64 -11.53
N GLU A 61 20.63 -1.45 -10.22
CA GLU A 61 21.70 -0.61 -9.66
C GLU A 61 23.09 -1.19 -9.87
N ARG A 62 23.23 -2.51 -9.74
CA ARG A 62 24.49 -3.21 -9.99
C ARG A 62 24.66 -3.65 -11.45
N LYS A 63 23.75 -3.22 -12.33
CA LYS A 63 23.79 -3.49 -13.78
C LYS A 63 23.92 -4.98 -14.11
N LEU A 64 23.18 -5.80 -13.37
CA LEU A 64 23.23 -7.25 -13.53
C LEU A 64 22.40 -7.65 -14.76
N THR A 65 22.98 -8.51 -15.60
CA THR A 65 22.25 -9.11 -16.72
C THR A 65 21.24 -10.12 -16.20
N VAL A 66 20.21 -10.38 -17.01
CA VAL A 66 19.24 -11.46 -16.80
C VAL A 66 19.93 -12.79 -16.52
N HIS A 67 20.97 -13.12 -17.30
CA HIS A 67 21.75 -14.34 -17.12
C HIS A 67 22.37 -14.41 -15.71
N ASN A 68 23.10 -13.38 -15.29
CA ASN A 68 23.78 -13.38 -13.99
C ASN A 68 22.79 -13.36 -12.82
N TYR A 69 21.69 -12.61 -12.95
CA TYR A 69 20.67 -12.51 -11.91
C TYR A 69 19.90 -13.82 -11.71
N THR A 70 19.73 -14.60 -12.79
CA THR A 70 19.00 -15.88 -12.75
C THR A 70 19.64 -16.87 -11.77
N ASN A 71 20.97 -16.81 -11.57
CA ASN A 71 21.68 -17.65 -10.62
C ASN A 71 21.12 -17.56 -9.19
N LEU A 72 20.50 -16.44 -8.81
CA LEU A 72 19.90 -16.29 -7.47
C LEU A 72 18.76 -17.28 -7.22
N GLN A 73 18.09 -17.77 -8.26
CA GLN A 73 17.04 -18.80 -8.16
C GLN A 73 17.58 -20.09 -7.51
N ASP A 74 18.81 -20.49 -7.85
CA ASP A 74 19.42 -21.72 -7.34
C ASP A 74 19.82 -21.60 -5.86
N PHE A 75 20.00 -20.37 -5.36
CA PHE A 75 20.34 -20.08 -3.96
C PHE A 75 19.11 -19.76 -3.09
N PHE A 76 17.98 -19.37 -3.69
CA PHE A 76 16.81 -18.92 -2.94
C PHE A 76 16.06 -20.08 -2.27
N ASN A 77 16.42 -20.35 -1.03
CA ASN A 77 15.86 -21.45 -0.24
C ASN A 77 15.43 -20.98 1.16
N PRO A 78 14.24 -20.38 1.31
CA PRO A 78 13.79 -19.84 2.58
C PRO A 78 13.29 -20.89 3.58
N ILE A 79 14.21 -21.72 4.08
CA ILE A 79 13.93 -22.83 4.99
C ILE A 79 13.26 -22.41 6.32
N ASP A 80 13.44 -21.16 6.73
CA ASP A 80 12.88 -20.62 7.97
C ASP A 80 11.58 -19.83 7.75
N PHE A 81 11.07 -19.74 6.52
CA PHE A 81 9.79 -19.07 6.25
C PHE A 81 8.63 -19.76 6.96
N ASN A 82 7.79 -18.95 7.63
CA ASN A 82 6.60 -19.40 8.32
C ASN A 82 5.48 -18.36 8.19
N ALA A 83 4.47 -18.67 7.36
CA ALA A 83 3.32 -17.81 7.13
C ALA A 83 2.52 -17.53 8.41
N GLU A 84 2.32 -18.52 9.29
CA GLU A 84 1.63 -18.35 10.57
C GLU A 84 2.34 -17.32 11.45
N GLN A 85 3.67 -17.38 11.54
CA GLN A 85 4.42 -16.38 12.31
C GLN A 85 4.29 -14.98 11.70
N TRP A 86 4.39 -14.84 10.38
CA TRP A 86 4.29 -13.55 9.71
C TRP A 86 2.90 -12.91 9.88
N VAL A 87 1.84 -13.68 9.66
CA VAL A 87 0.45 -13.21 9.80
C VAL A 87 0.12 -12.92 11.27
N THR A 88 0.58 -13.77 12.19
CA THR A 88 0.40 -13.54 13.65
C THR A 88 1.11 -12.27 14.09
N MET A 89 2.32 -12.00 13.59
CA MET A 89 3.07 -10.78 13.89
C MET A 89 2.31 -9.54 13.39
N ALA A 90 1.83 -9.54 12.15
CA ALA A 90 1.04 -8.43 11.60
C ALA A 90 -0.23 -8.18 12.43
N LYS A 91 -0.97 -9.25 12.74
CA LYS A 91 -2.20 -9.19 13.54
C LYS A 91 -1.93 -8.65 14.96
N SER A 92 -0.85 -9.11 15.59
CA SER A 92 -0.45 -8.68 16.94
C SER A 92 0.01 -7.23 16.97
N ALA A 93 0.58 -6.74 15.87
CA ALA A 93 0.92 -5.33 15.67
C ALA A 93 -0.30 -4.44 15.41
N GLY A 94 -1.51 -5.02 15.32
CA GLY A 94 -2.77 -4.32 15.05
C GLY A 94 -3.10 -4.12 13.57
N MET A 95 -2.25 -4.60 12.66
CA MET A 95 -2.50 -4.46 11.22
C MET A 95 -3.73 -5.27 10.79
N LYS A 96 -4.46 -4.77 9.79
CA LYS A 96 -5.72 -5.36 9.29
C LYS A 96 -5.58 -6.05 7.93
N TYR A 97 -4.52 -5.72 7.20
CA TYR A 97 -4.19 -6.32 5.92
C TYR A 97 -2.69 -6.46 5.74
N ILE A 98 -2.32 -7.33 4.80
CA ILE A 98 -0.95 -7.54 4.34
C ILE A 98 -0.94 -7.34 2.82
N THR A 99 0.01 -6.56 2.31
CA THR A 99 0.36 -6.49 0.89
C THR A 99 1.65 -7.28 0.67
N LEU A 100 1.57 -8.37 -0.09
CA LEU A 100 2.70 -9.25 -0.38
C LEU A 100 3.22 -9.02 -1.80
N ILE A 101 4.54 -8.82 -1.97
CA ILE A 101 5.16 -8.85 -3.30
C ILE A 101 5.02 -10.26 -3.90
N THR A 102 4.16 -10.43 -4.90
CA THR A 102 4.08 -11.71 -5.63
C THR A 102 5.11 -11.75 -6.76
N ARG A 103 5.35 -10.60 -7.41
CA ARG A 103 6.34 -10.39 -8.46
C ARG A 103 6.83 -8.96 -8.44
N HIS A 104 8.14 -8.77 -8.28
CA HIS A 104 8.78 -7.45 -8.37
C HIS A 104 9.32 -7.19 -9.78
N HIS A 105 9.99 -6.04 -9.98
CA HIS A 105 10.57 -5.63 -11.27
C HIS A 105 11.60 -6.64 -11.82
N ASP A 106 12.25 -7.43 -10.96
CA ASP A 106 13.20 -8.48 -11.37
C ASP A 106 12.53 -9.64 -12.13
N GLY A 107 11.20 -9.71 -12.07
CA GLY A 107 10.39 -10.71 -12.75
C GLY A 107 10.36 -12.07 -12.05
N PHE A 108 10.77 -12.20 -10.79
CA PHE A 108 10.63 -13.44 -10.04
C PHE A 108 9.22 -13.61 -9.48
N SER A 109 8.56 -14.73 -9.77
CA SER A 109 7.22 -15.04 -9.23
C SER A 109 7.30 -15.89 -7.96
N MET A 110 6.67 -15.42 -6.87
CA MET A 110 6.61 -16.07 -5.56
C MET A 110 5.53 -17.16 -5.44
N TRP A 111 4.97 -17.62 -6.57
CA TRP A 111 3.92 -18.64 -6.63
C TRP A 111 4.14 -19.63 -7.77
N ASP A 112 3.35 -20.71 -7.80
CA ASP A 112 3.37 -21.73 -8.86
C ASP A 112 2.69 -21.23 -10.15
N THR A 113 3.36 -20.34 -10.88
CA THR A 113 2.87 -19.81 -12.16
C THR A 113 3.25 -20.72 -13.33
N LYS A 114 2.30 -20.94 -14.25
CA LYS A 114 2.56 -21.68 -15.49
C LYS A 114 3.18 -20.85 -16.60
N TYR A 115 3.33 -19.53 -16.38
CA TYR A 115 3.67 -18.58 -17.44
C TYR A 115 5.12 -18.08 -17.40
N SER A 116 5.92 -18.53 -16.42
CA SER A 116 7.35 -18.18 -16.28
C SER A 116 8.08 -19.25 -15.47
N ASP A 117 9.20 -19.78 -15.99
CA ASP A 117 10.07 -20.72 -15.24
C ASP A 117 10.89 -20.02 -14.14
N PHE A 118 10.98 -18.68 -14.16
CA PHE A 118 11.63 -17.88 -13.12
C PHE A 118 10.67 -17.65 -11.95
N ASN A 119 10.43 -18.70 -11.17
CA ASN A 119 9.48 -18.71 -10.06
C ASN A 119 9.95 -19.61 -8.88
N ILE A 120 9.28 -19.51 -7.73
CA ILE A 120 9.61 -20.21 -6.48
C ILE A 120 9.62 -21.74 -6.59
N MET A 121 8.87 -22.32 -7.53
CA MET A 121 8.82 -23.77 -7.74
C MET A 121 10.08 -24.32 -8.42
N HIS A 122 10.87 -23.44 -9.04
CA HIS A 122 12.16 -23.79 -9.65
C HIS A 122 13.37 -23.43 -8.79
N THR A 123 13.16 -23.10 -7.51
CA THR A 123 14.25 -22.98 -6.52
C THR A 123 14.40 -24.27 -5.71
N PRO A 124 15.38 -24.40 -4.80
CA PRO A 124 15.43 -25.51 -3.86
C PRO A 124 14.22 -25.60 -2.91
N TYR A 125 13.46 -24.50 -2.72
CA TYR A 125 12.36 -24.44 -1.76
C TYR A 125 11.09 -25.14 -2.23
N LYS A 126 10.71 -24.94 -3.50
CA LYS A 126 9.61 -25.64 -4.20
C LYS A 126 8.25 -25.61 -3.51
N LYS A 127 7.95 -24.53 -2.78
CA LYS A 127 6.66 -24.32 -2.14
C LYS A 127 6.11 -22.96 -2.51
N ASP A 128 4.82 -22.92 -2.77
CA ASP A 128 4.10 -21.72 -3.17
C ASP A 128 3.90 -20.78 -1.97
N ILE A 129 4.65 -19.67 -1.95
CA ILE A 129 4.62 -18.70 -0.85
C ILE A 129 3.29 -17.92 -0.85
N VAL A 130 2.76 -17.57 -2.02
CA VAL A 130 1.48 -16.85 -2.14
C VAL A 130 0.36 -17.72 -1.58
N LYS A 131 0.34 -19.02 -1.88
CA LYS A 131 -0.62 -19.96 -1.30
C LYS A 131 -0.52 -20.05 0.21
N MET A 132 0.68 -20.22 0.74
CA MET A 132 0.89 -20.30 2.19
C MET A 132 0.44 -19.03 2.92
N MET A 133 0.69 -17.85 2.34
CA MET A 133 0.25 -16.58 2.89
C MET A 133 -1.26 -16.37 2.76
N ALA A 134 -1.88 -16.74 1.63
CA ALA A 134 -3.32 -16.64 1.42
C ALA A 134 -4.10 -17.52 2.40
N ASP A 135 -3.73 -18.80 2.48
CA ASP A 135 -4.37 -19.77 3.37
C ASP A 135 -4.30 -19.29 4.85
N GLU A 136 -3.16 -18.76 5.28
CA GLU A 136 -2.99 -18.27 6.65
C GLU A 136 -3.68 -16.92 6.91
N CYS A 137 -3.67 -15.99 5.94
CA CYS A 137 -4.41 -14.75 6.03
C CYS A 137 -5.92 -15.02 6.21
N HIS A 138 -6.48 -15.93 5.42
CA HIS A 138 -7.88 -16.35 5.54
C HIS A 138 -8.16 -17.01 6.89
N LYS A 139 -7.28 -17.90 7.35
CA LYS A 139 -7.39 -18.55 8.67
C LYS A 139 -7.41 -17.54 9.81
N GLN A 140 -6.59 -16.50 9.75
CA GLN A 140 -6.46 -15.52 10.84
C GLN A 140 -7.37 -14.28 10.70
N GLY A 141 -8.10 -14.15 9.60
CA GLY A 141 -8.97 -13.01 9.32
C GLY A 141 -8.21 -11.72 8.99
N ILE A 142 -7.05 -11.84 8.35
CA ILE A 142 -6.28 -10.71 7.81
C ILE A 142 -6.54 -10.64 6.30
N LYS A 143 -6.87 -9.46 5.77
CA LYS A 143 -7.05 -9.34 4.32
C LYS A 143 -5.71 -9.38 3.59
N LEU A 144 -5.63 -10.17 2.52
CA LEU A 144 -4.44 -10.24 1.68
C LEU A 144 -4.62 -9.37 0.44
N TYR A 145 -3.67 -8.48 0.23
CA TYR A 145 -3.47 -7.71 -0.99
C TYR A 145 -2.21 -8.26 -1.68
N LEU A 146 -2.22 -8.26 -3.01
CA LEU A 146 -1.11 -8.78 -3.81
C LEU A 146 -0.48 -7.64 -4.56
N TYR A 147 0.81 -7.40 -4.34
CA TYR A 147 1.57 -6.51 -5.19
C TYR A 147 1.97 -7.23 -6.45
N TYR A 148 1.84 -6.54 -7.58
CA TYR A 148 2.23 -7.03 -8.89
C TYR A 148 2.95 -5.93 -9.67
N SER A 149 4.19 -6.19 -10.09
CA SER A 149 4.87 -5.23 -10.95
C SER A 149 4.41 -5.32 -12.41
N LEU A 150 3.97 -4.17 -12.94
CA LEU A 150 3.73 -3.94 -14.36
C LEU A 150 5.04 -3.89 -15.17
N LEU A 151 6.11 -3.43 -14.54
CA LEU A 151 7.47 -3.40 -15.06
C LEU A 151 8.11 -4.79 -14.97
N ASP A 152 8.88 -5.17 -15.99
CA ASP A 152 9.63 -6.41 -16.00
C ASP A 152 11.02 -6.19 -16.62
N TRP A 153 12.08 -6.37 -15.83
CA TRP A 153 13.48 -6.24 -16.28
C TRP A 153 14.02 -7.48 -17.00
N ARG A 154 13.27 -8.58 -16.99
CA ARG A 154 13.69 -9.87 -17.53
C ARG A 154 13.17 -10.11 -18.93
N ARG A 155 11.89 -9.83 -19.15
CA ARG A 155 11.20 -10.27 -20.37
C ARG A 155 11.56 -9.43 -21.58
N GLU A 156 11.82 -10.10 -22.70
CA GLU A 156 12.12 -9.50 -24.02
C GLU A 156 10.89 -8.90 -24.70
N ASP A 157 9.69 -9.32 -24.29
CA ASP A 157 8.42 -8.82 -24.83
C ASP A 157 7.87 -7.59 -24.09
N TYR A 158 8.41 -7.27 -22.91
CA TYR A 158 8.18 -5.96 -22.26
C TYR A 158 8.88 -4.83 -23.06
N PRO A 159 8.25 -3.66 -23.29
CA PRO A 159 8.80 -2.53 -24.07
C PRO A 159 10.01 -1.85 -23.42
N HIS A 160 11.16 -2.50 -23.44
CA HIS A 160 12.36 -2.03 -22.77
C HIS A 160 13.02 -0.81 -23.46
N GLU A 161 12.87 -0.66 -24.78
CA GLU A 161 13.47 0.45 -25.55
C GLU A 161 12.95 1.82 -25.12
N THR A 162 11.69 1.88 -24.66
CA THR A 162 11.05 3.11 -24.16
C THR A 162 11.08 3.24 -22.64
N GLY A 163 11.42 2.16 -21.93
CA GLY A 163 11.52 2.12 -20.47
C GLY A 163 12.73 2.87 -19.94
N ARG A 164 12.68 3.34 -18.70
CA ARG A 164 13.80 4.05 -18.03
C ARG A 164 14.78 3.11 -17.35
N THR A 165 14.36 1.91 -16.98
CA THR A 165 15.07 1.01 -16.07
C THR A 165 15.34 -0.36 -16.69
N GLY A 166 16.20 -1.16 -16.06
CA GLY A 166 16.56 -2.49 -16.56
C GLY A 166 17.36 -2.45 -17.87
N GLN A 167 17.96 -1.31 -18.21
CA GLN A 167 18.70 -1.10 -19.47
C GLN A 167 19.98 -1.95 -19.58
N PHE A 168 20.50 -2.43 -18.45
CA PHE A 168 21.68 -3.31 -18.39
C PHE A 168 21.33 -4.80 -18.27
N SER A 169 20.03 -5.15 -18.38
CA SER A 169 19.53 -6.53 -18.29
C SER A 169 20.09 -7.46 -19.38
N GLY A 170 20.65 -6.91 -20.46
CA GLY A 170 21.15 -7.67 -21.61
C GLY A 170 20.06 -8.12 -22.59
N ARG A 171 18.84 -7.58 -22.43
CA ARG A 171 17.72 -7.74 -23.36
C ARG A 171 18.05 -7.18 -24.74
N LYS A 172 17.55 -7.82 -25.78
CA LYS A 172 17.82 -7.49 -27.19
C LYS A 172 16.56 -7.42 -28.05
N GLY A 173 15.41 -7.85 -27.52
CA GLY A 173 14.15 -7.91 -28.23
C GLY A 173 13.49 -6.54 -28.36
N LYS A 174 12.88 -6.26 -29.51
CA LYS A 174 12.19 -4.97 -29.77
C LYS A 174 10.89 -4.78 -28.97
N GLY A 175 10.57 -5.70 -28.05
CA GLY A 175 9.28 -5.79 -27.38
C GLY A 175 8.19 -6.42 -28.25
N ASP A 176 7.30 -7.18 -27.62
CA ASP A 176 6.00 -7.58 -28.15
C ASP A 176 4.99 -7.32 -27.03
N TYR A 177 4.51 -6.08 -26.98
CA TYR A 177 3.69 -5.66 -25.86
C TYR A 177 2.37 -6.43 -25.75
N ALA A 178 1.82 -6.91 -26.87
CA ALA A 178 0.62 -7.73 -26.86
C ALA A 178 0.88 -9.08 -26.18
N SER A 179 2.03 -9.71 -26.46
CA SER A 179 2.49 -10.91 -25.74
C SER A 179 2.66 -10.64 -24.24
N TYR A 180 3.30 -9.53 -23.86
CA TYR A 180 3.49 -9.19 -22.45
C TYR A 180 2.16 -8.91 -21.72
N LEU A 181 1.22 -8.21 -22.36
CA LEU A 181 -0.13 -8.00 -21.84
C LEU A 181 -0.89 -9.32 -21.63
N ALA A 182 -0.77 -10.26 -22.58
CA ALA A 182 -1.37 -11.59 -22.44
C ALA A 182 -0.76 -12.35 -21.27
N PHE A 183 0.57 -12.31 -21.12
CA PHE A 183 1.29 -12.86 -19.97
C PHE A 183 0.79 -12.28 -18.65
N MET A 184 0.67 -10.96 -18.52
CA MET A 184 0.17 -10.32 -17.30
C MET A 184 -1.27 -10.71 -16.98
N LYS A 185 -2.18 -10.68 -17.97
CA LYS A 185 -3.59 -11.09 -17.78
C LYS A 185 -3.70 -12.55 -17.33
N ASN A 186 -2.87 -13.41 -17.88
CA ASN A 186 -2.79 -14.82 -17.49
C ASN A 186 -2.31 -15.00 -16.04
N GLN A 187 -1.27 -14.28 -15.62
CA GLN A 187 -0.78 -14.32 -14.23
C GLN A 187 -1.79 -13.72 -13.23
N LEU A 188 -2.42 -12.59 -13.57
CA LEU A 188 -3.48 -12.00 -12.75
C LEU A 188 -4.68 -12.95 -12.62
N THR A 189 -4.99 -13.70 -13.68
CA THR A 189 -6.03 -14.75 -13.61
C THR A 189 -5.63 -15.82 -12.59
N GLU A 190 -4.40 -16.36 -12.63
CA GLU A 190 -3.94 -17.32 -11.62
C GLU A 190 -4.05 -16.77 -10.19
N LEU A 191 -3.59 -15.54 -9.97
CA LEU A 191 -3.61 -14.88 -8.66
C LEU A 191 -5.03 -14.65 -8.13
N LEU A 192 -6.00 -14.43 -9.02
CA LEU A 192 -7.39 -14.13 -8.64
C LEU A 192 -8.32 -15.34 -8.68
N THR A 193 -7.86 -16.51 -9.16
CA THR A 193 -8.68 -17.74 -9.16
C THR A 193 -8.17 -18.84 -8.24
N ASN A 194 -6.87 -18.85 -7.90
CA ASN A 194 -6.26 -20.00 -7.21
C ASN A 194 -6.03 -19.79 -5.70
N TYR A 195 -6.19 -18.56 -5.20
CA TYR A 195 -5.78 -18.16 -3.84
C TYR A 195 -6.93 -17.62 -2.98
N GLY A 196 -8.18 -17.92 -3.34
CA GLY A 196 -9.38 -17.46 -2.63
C GLY A 196 -9.63 -15.94 -2.76
N GLU A 197 -10.30 -15.35 -1.77
CA GLU A 197 -10.59 -13.90 -1.79
C GLU A 197 -9.29 -13.09 -1.65
N ILE A 198 -9.08 -12.18 -2.60
CA ILE A 198 -8.00 -11.18 -2.59
C ILE A 198 -8.60 -9.80 -2.38
N GLY A 199 -8.12 -9.09 -1.35
CA GLY A 199 -8.61 -7.76 -0.97
C GLY A 199 -8.28 -6.67 -1.99
N GLY A 200 -7.15 -6.80 -2.68
CA GLY A 200 -6.78 -5.90 -3.77
C GLY A 200 -5.48 -6.27 -4.48
N ILE A 201 -5.29 -5.67 -5.65
CA ILE A 201 -4.05 -5.68 -6.42
C ILE A 201 -3.37 -4.31 -6.29
N TRP A 202 -2.11 -4.33 -5.85
CA TRP A 202 -1.25 -3.16 -5.68
C TRP A 202 -0.24 -3.15 -6.84
N PHE A 203 -0.51 -2.35 -7.87
CA PHE A 203 0.35 -2.27 -9.06
C PHE A 203 1.49 -1.28 -8.88
N ASP A 204 2.60 -1.54 -9.59
CA ASP A 204 3.76 -0.67 -9.63
C ASP A 204 4.50 -0.76 -10.97
N GLY A 205 5.27 0.27 -11.32
CA GLY A 205 6.16 0.26 -12.48
C GLY A 205 5.65 1.01 -13.71
N HIS A 206 4.45 1.61 -13.66
CA HIS A 206 3.95 2.48 -14.73
C HIS A 206 4.95 3.59 -15.09
N TRP A 207 5.56 4.17 -14.06
CA TRP A 207 6.50 5.29 -14.16
C TRP A 207 7.74 4.95 -15.01
N ASP A 208 8.05 3.67 -15.24
CA ASP A 208 9.13 3.26 -16.13
C ASP A 208 8.90 3.73 -17.57
N GLN A 209 7.64 3.85 -17.98
CA GLN A 209 7.22 4.27 -19.31
C GLN A 209 6.85 5.75 -19.38
N THR A 210 7.20 6.55 -18.37
CA THR A 210 6.96 8.01 -18.36
C THR A 210 8.29 8.77 -18.38
N ALA A 211 8.23 10.09 -18.56
CA ALA A 211 9.33 10.94 -18.13
C ALA A 211 9.49 10.88 -16.59
N PRO A 212 10.67 11.23 -16.05
CA PRO A 212 10.90 11.25 -14.61
C PRO A 212 9.95 12.18 -13.84
N GLU A 213 9.76 11.83 -12.58
CA GLU A 213 9.15 12.65 -11.54
C GLU A 213 9.65 14.10 -11.63
N GLY A 214 8.73 15.07 -11.62
CA GLY A 214 9.03 16.50 -11.79
C GLY A 214 9.02 17.01 -13.24
N SER A 215 8.94 16.14 -14.25
CA SER A 215 8.79 16.57 -15.66
C SER A 215 7.40 17.18 -15.91
N SER A 216 7.31 18.16 -16.81
CA SER A 216 6.06 18.82 -17.18
C SER A 216 5.08 17.93 -17.95
N ASP A 217 5.61 16.95 -18.69
CA ASP A 217 4.84 15.92 -19.38
C ASP A 217 5.25 14.55 -18.86
N ARG A 218 4.31 13.86 -18.22
CA ARG A 218 4.45 12.49 -17.71
C ARG A 218 3.53 11.50 -18.43
N ALA A 219 3.11 11.83 -19.66
CA ALA A 219 2.37 10.89 -20.49
C ALA A 219 3.14 9.56 -20.64
N SER A 220 2.40 8.45 -20.63
CA SER A 220 2.99 7.15 -20.84
C SER A 220 3.38 6.99 -22.31
N ARG A 221 4.54 6.38 -22.54
CA ARG A 221 5.07 6.05 -23.88
C ARG A 221 4.38 4.84 -24.50
N ILE A 222 3.62 4.09 -23.70
CA ILE A 222 2.83 2.95 -24.14
C ILE A 222 1.40 3.06 -23.62
N ASP A 223 0.45 2.44 -24.31
CA ASP A 223 -0.92 2.31 -23.84
C ASP A 223 -1.05 1.07 -22.97
N TRP A 224 -1.11 1.24 -21.65
CA TRP A 224 -1.15 0.12 -20.69
C TRP A 224 -2.36 -0.80 -20.77
N LYS A 225 -3.38 -0.46 -21.57
CA LYS A 225 -4.64 -1.23 -21.67
C LYS A 225 -5.29 -1.47 -20.31
N TYR A 226 -5.28 -0.46 -19.43
CA TYR A 226 -5.86 -0.57 -18.09
C TYR A 226 -7.34 -0.93 -18.09
N ASN A 227 -8.09 -0.54 -19.12
CA ASN A 227 -9.47 -0.99 -19.30
C ASN A 227 -9.59 -2.53 -19.39
N GLU A 228 -8.64 -3.21 -20.04
CA GLU A 228 -8.62 -4.67 -20.11
C GLU A 228 -8.11 -5.29 -18.82
N ILE A 229 -7.04 -4.75 -18.24
CA ILE A 229 -6.41 -5.28 -17.02
C ILE A 229 -7.36 -5.11 -15.82
N TYR A 230 -7.87 -3.91 -15.60
CA TYR A 230 -8.77 -3.61 -14.49
C TYR A 230 -10.13 -4.30 -14.68
N GLY A 231 -10.63 -4.32 -15.93
CA GLY A 231 -11.85 -5.05 -16.27
C GLY A 231 -11.77 -6.55 -15.97
N LEU A 232 -10.63 -7.19 -16.26
CA LEU A 232 -10.38 -8.59 -15.90
C LEU A 232 -10.42 -8.80 -14.37
N ILE A 233 -9.75 -7.94 -13.60
CA ILE A 233 -9.70 -8.05 -12.14
C ILE A 233 -11.11 -7.97 -11.55
N HIS A 234 -11.89 -6.95 -11.93
CA HIS A 234 -13.26 -6.78 -11.45
C HIS A 234 -14.22 -7.84 -11.99
N GLN A 235 -13.94 -8.45 -13.14
CA GLN A 235 -14.71 -9.60 -13.63
C GLN A 235 -14.46 -10.85 -12.77
N LEU A 236 -13.21 -11.12 -12.39
CA LEU A 236 -12.84 -12.30 -11.61
C LEU A 236 -13.21 -12.15 -10.14
N GLN A 237 -12.97 -10.98 -9.55
CA GLN A 237 -13.29 -10.65 -8.16
C GLN A 237 -13.87 -9.24 -8.08
N PRO A 238 -15.20 -9.07 -8.16
CA PRO A 238 -15.86 -7.76 -8.20
C PRO A 238 -15.60 -6.84 -7.00
N GLN A 239 -15.20 -7.40 -5.86
CA GLN A 239 -14.83 -6.69 -4.64
C GLN A 239 -13.35 -6.27 -4.58
N CYS A 240 -12.50 -6.89 -5.41
CA CYS A 240 -11.05 -6.70 -5.37
C CYS A 240 -10.70 -5.24 -5.70
N MET A 241 -9.98 -4.58 -4.79
CA MET A 241 -9.55 -3.20 -4.99
C MET A 241 -8.35 -3.11 -5.91
N ILE A 242 -8.25 -2.04 -6.69
CA ILE A 242 -7.08 -1.74 -7.52
C ILE A 242 -6.44 -0.45 -7.04
N GLY A 243 -5.14 -0.49 -6.77
CA GLY A 243 -4.30 0.68 -6.60
C GLY A 243 -3.09 0.56 -7.52
N ASN A 244 -2.62 1.69 -8.07
CA ASN A 244 -1.48 1.71 -8.96
C ASN A 244 -0.53 2.84 -8.57
N ASN A 245 0.68 2.48 -8.16
CA ASN A 245 1.72 3.41 -7.71
C ASN A 245 2.42 4.07 -8.89
N HIS A 246 1.66 4.84 -9.68
CA HIS A 246 2.18 5.55 -10.85
C HIS A 246 2.52 7.02 -10.56
N HIS A 247 2.32 7.47 -9.31
CA HIS A 247 2.54 8.86 -8.85
C HIS A 247 1.67 9.93 -9.56
N LEU A 248 0.55 9.55 -10.19
CA LEU A 248 -0.34 10.50 -10.87
C LEU A 248 -1.69 10.57 -10.12
N MET A 249 -2.61 11.41 -10.60
CA MET A 249 -4.00 11.32 -10.15
C MET A 249 -4.60 9.96 -10.56
N PRO A 250 -5.44 9.33 -9.72
CA PRO A 250 -5.99 8.02 -10.01
C PRO A 250 -6.73 7.95 -11.33
N PHE A 251 -6.53 6.85 -12.06
CA PHE A 251 -7.27 6.55 -13.28
C PHE A 251 -8.62 5.90 -12.99
N ALA A 252 -9.52 5.95 -13.98
CA ALA A 252 -10.81 5.26 -13.87
C ALA A 252 -10.57 3.75 -13.72
N GLY A 253 -11.19 3.14 -12.69
CA GLY A 253 -10.96 1.75 -12.31
C GLY A 253 -10.13 1.59 -11.03
N GLU A 254 -9.41 2.63 -10.60
CA GLU A 254 -8.67 2.60 -9.35
C GLU A 254 -9.57 2.93 -8.16
N ASP A 255 -9.34 2.21 -7.08
CA ASP A 255 -10.23 2.14 -5.92
C ASP A 255 -9.62 2.81 -4.68
N PHE A 256 -8.31 3.08 -4.68
CA PHE A 256 -7.57 3.84 -3.67
C PHE A 256 -6.40 4.60 -4.29
N GLN A 257 -5.94 5.68 -3.64
CA GLN A 257 -4.79 6.47 -4.08
C GLN A 257 -3.60 6.26 -3.14
N MET A 258 -2.41 6.17 -3.72
CA MET A 258 -1.18 5.87 -2.99
C MET A 258 -0.22 7.06 -2.92
N PHE A 259 0.55 7.10 -1.84
CA PHE A 259 1.62 8.05 -1.58
C PHE A 259 2.85 7.28 -1.10
N GLU A 260 3.97 7.45 -1.80
CA GLU A 260 5.19 6.73 -1.49
C GLU A 260 6.11 7.61 -0.65
N ARG A 261 6.53 7.09 0.51
CA ARG A 261 7.49 7.72 1.46
C ARG A 261 7.10 9.09 2.01
N ASP A 262 5.89 9.53 1.73
CA ASP A 262 5.33 10.81 2.14
C ASP A 262 3.86 10.63 2.58
N LEU A 263 3.43 11.47 3.51
CA LEU A 263 2.02 11.56 3.86
C LEU A 263 1.24 12.39 2.81
N PRO A 264 -0.08 12.21 2.66
CA PRO A 264 -0.84 12.94 1.65
C PRO A 264 -0.73 14.46 1.83
N GLY A 265 -0.32 15.14 0.76
CA GLY A 265 -0.07 16.58 0.75
C GLY A 265 1.36 17.00 1.11
N GLU A 266 2.23 16.04 1.46
CA GLU A 266 3.68 16.21 1.47
C GLU A 266 4.29 15.78 0.13
N ASN A 267 5.55 16.15 -0.11
CA ASN A 267 6.32 15.67 -1.26
C ASN A 267 7.83 15.79 -0.97
N LYS A 268 8.27 15.32 0.19
CA LYS A 268 9.68 15.42 0.63
C LYS A 268 10.56 14.41 -0.11
N SER A 269 10.00 13.26 -0.49
CA SER A 269 10.68 12.23 -1.29
C SER A 269 10.76 12.58 -2.77
N GLY A 270 9.89 13.46 -3.26
CA GLY A 270 9.74 13.78 -4.69
C GLY A 270 8.80 12.85 -5.45
N LEU A 271 8.15 11.89 -4.77
CA LEU A 271 7.29 10.87 -5.37
C LEU A 271 5.77 11.15 -5.20
N SER A 272 5.41 12.18 -4.42
CA SER A 272 4.04 12.44 -3.96
C SER A 272 3.52 13.83 -4.39
N PHE A 273 3.65 14.17 -5.67
CA PHE A 273 3.24 15.48 -6.22
C PHE A 273 1.74 15.60 -6.51
N GLN A 274 1.02 14.49 -6.51
CA GLN A 274 -0.42 14.39 -6.75
C GLN A 274 -1.24 14.97 -5.58
N LYS A 275 -2.36 15.64 -5.91
CA LYS A 275 -3.31 16.08 -4.88
C LYS A 275 -4.02 14.84 -4.31
N ALA A 276 -4.21 14.83 -2.98
CA ALA A 276 -5.05 13.84 -2.32
C ALA A 276 -6.49 13.86 -2.84
N SER A 277 -6.99 12.67 -3.16
CA SER A 277 -8.34 12.43 -3.62
C SER A 277 -9.34 12.71 -2.51
N GLU A 278 -10.43 13.39 -2.89
CA GLU A 278 -11.56 13.63 -1.99
C GLU A 278 -12.59 12.48 -2.04
N LYS A 279 -12.42 11.53 -2.96
CA LYS A 279 -13.41 10.47 -3.26
C LYS A 279 -12.92 9.06 -2.97
N LEU A 280 -11.61 8.83 -3.07
CA LEU A 280 -11.02 7.52 -2.87
C LEU A 280 -10.32 7.48 -1.51
N PRO A 281 -10.34 6.32 -0.81
CA PRO A 281 -9.46 6.13 0.33
C PRO A 281 -7.99 6.30 -0.09
N LEU A 282 -7.18 6.72 0.88
CA LEU A 282 -5.76 7.02 0.67
C LEU A 282 -4.92 5.98 1.41
N GLU A 283 -3.74 5.68 0.88
CA GLU A 283 -2.72 4.86 1.52
C GLU A 283 -1.35 5.51 1.37
N THR A 284 -0.60 5.64 2.45
CA THR A 284 0.83 5.93 2.41
C THR A 284 1.60 4.63 2.62
N CYS A 285 2.50 4.29 1.72
CA CYS A 285 3.49 3.25 1.97
C CYS A 285 4.78 3.89 2.53
N GLU A 286 5.32 3.29 3.60
CA GLU A 286 6.59 3.74 4.20
C GLU A 286 7.40 2.56 4.72
N THR A 287 8.71 2.75 4.84
CA THR A 287 9.66 1.75 5.32
C THR A 287 9.94 1.88 6.82
N ILE A 288 10.21 0.76 7.53
CA ILE A 288 10.74 0.85 8.91
C ILE A 288 12.20 1.28 8.89
N SER A 289 13.00 0.78 7.94
CA SER A 289 14.37 1.22 7.69
C SER A 289 14.42 2.21 6.51
N ASN A 290 15.52 2.31 5.77
CA ASN A 290 15.60 3.11 4.54
C ASN A 290 15.23 2.32 3.27
N SER A 291 15.32 0.99 3.31
CA SER A 291 15.14 0.10 2.16
C SER A 291 13.80 -0.61 2.19
N TRP A 292 13.24 -0.94 1.01
CA TRP A 292 12.05 -1.78 0.92
C TRP A 292 12.43 -3.25 1.10
N GLY A 293 13.27 -3.78 0.21
CA GLY A 293 13.84 -5.12 0.30
C GLY A 293 14.98 -5.22 1.33
N TYR A 294 15.34 -6.45 1.69
CA TYR A 294 16.42 -6.71 2.64
C TYR A 294 17.74 -6.06 2.20
N ASN A 295 18.31 -5.27 3.10
CA ASN A 295 19.59 -4.60 2.92
C ASN A 295 20.47 -4.84 4.15
N LEU A 296 21.62 -5.48 3.94
CA LEU A 296 22.53 -5.90 5.00
C LEU A 296 23.20 -4.72 5.71
N SER A 297 23.39 -3.60 5.00
CA SER A 297 24.04 -2.41 5.55
C SER A 297 23.08 -1.39 6.14
N ASP A 298 21.77 -1.57 5.95
CA ASP A 298 20.74 -0.66 6.45
C ASP A 298 20.41 -0.95 7.91
N THR A 299 20.99 -0.16 8.80
CA THR A 299 20.79 -0.26 10.26
C THR A 299 20.00 0.91 10.83
N LEU A 300 19.50 1.80 9.97
CA LEU A 300 18.80 3.01 10.36
C LEU A 300 17.30 2.75 10.45
N TYR A 301 16.88 2.16 11.57
CA TYR A 301 15.48 1.88 11.85
C TYR A 301 14.80 3.07 12.53
N LYS A 302 13.63 3.46 12.01
CA LYS A 302 12.73 4.43 12.67
C LYS A 302 12.44 3.96 14.11
N SER A 303 12.35 4.91 15.04
CA SER A 303 12.06 4.58 16.43
C SER A 303 10.58 4.20 16.60
N LYS A 304 10.24 3.49 17.69
CA LYS A 304 8.83 3.20 18.03
C LYS A 304 8.00 4.48 18.12
N LYS A 305 8.59 5.57 18.64
CA LYS A 305 7.96 6.89 18.72
C LYS A 305 7.66 7.46 17.34
N ASP A 306 8.64 7.45 16.43
CA ASP A 306 8.44 7.96 15.08
C ASP A 306 7.37 7.17 14.31
N LEU A 307 7.34 5.85 14.50
CA LEU A 307 6.34 5.00 13.87
C LEU A 307 4.92 5.25 14.41
N VAL A 308 4.77 5.44 15.73
CA VAL A 308 3.48 5.87 16.32
C VAL A 308 3.06 7.22 15.74
N HIS A 309 3.99 8.19 15.70
CA HIS A 309 3.71 9.52 15.14
C HIS A 309 3.28 9.44 13.68
N MET A 310 3.94 8.61 12.89
CA MET A 310 3.61 8.39 11.49
C MET A 310 2.21 7.79 11.32
N LEU A 311 1.86 6.76 12.10
CA LEU A 311 0.53 6.15 12.07
C LEU A 311 -0.56 7.15 12.44
N VAL A 312 -0.36 7.92 13.50
CA VAL A 312 -1.30 8.96 13.95
C VAL A 312 -1.47 10.04 12.88
N LYS A 313 -0.37 10.52 12.28
CA LYS A 313 -0.41 11.55 11.23
C LYS A 313 -1.05 11.04 9.94
N ALA A 314 -0.85 9.78 9.57
CA ALA A 314 -1.55 9.16 8.46
C ALA A 314 -3.07 9.12 8.72
N ALA A 315 -3.47 8.62 9.89
CA ALA A 315 -4.87 8.54 10.28
C ALA A 315 -5.55 9.93 10.35
N SER A 316 -4.85 10.96 10.86
CA SER A 316 -5.39 12.33 10.93
C SER A 316 -5.55 13.00 9.58
N LEU A 317 -4.84 12.52 8.56
CA LEU A 317 -5.04 12.89 7.14
C LEU A 317 -6.07 12.01 6.42
N GLY A 318 -6.72 11.08 7.14
CA GLY A 318 -7.66 10.13 6.55
C GLY A 318 -6.99 9.05 5.69
N SER A 319 -5.68 8.88 5.82
CA SER A 319 -4.89 7.89 5.09
C SER A 319 -4.67 6.62 5.90
N ASN A 320 -4.54 5.50 5.20
CA ASN A 320 -3.95 4.30 5.75
C ASN A 320 -2.43 4.42 5.77
N LEU A 321 -1.78 3.73 6.71
CA LEU A 321 -0.34 3.49 6.69
C LEU A 321 -0.08 2.02 6.31
N LEU A 322 0.65 1.80 5.22
CA LEU A 322 1.16 0.51 4.79
C LEU A 322 2.67 0.46 5.12
N LEU A 323 3.01 -0.17 6.24
CA LEU A 323 4.36 -0.15 6.78
C LEU A 323 5.15 -1.37 6.32
N ASN A 324 6.33 -1.15 5.75
CA ASN A 324 7.11 -2.18 5.08
C ASN A 324 8.14 -2.89 5.97
N ILE A 325 8.31 -4.19 5.71
CA ILE A 325 9.46 -5.01 6.09
C ILE A 325 10.12 -5.64 4.86
N GLY A 326 11.44 -5.83 4.93
CA GLY A 326 12.23 -6.60 3.97
C GLY A 326 12.86 -7.84 4.61
N PRO A 327 12.19 -9.02 4.59
CA PRO A 327 12.67 -10.24 5.23
C PRO A 327 13.99 -10.78 4.66
N MET A 328 14.74 -11.49 5.49
CA MET A 328 16.00 -12.13 5.10
C MET A 328 15.80 -13.25 4.07
N PRO A 329 16.83 -13.61 3.28
CA PRO A 329 16.70 -14.64 2.23
C PRO A 329 16.30 -16.03 2.72
N ASN A 330 16.54 -16.35 4.00
CA ASN A 330 16.10 -17.60 4.61
C ASN A 330 14.61 -17.59 5.06
N GLY A 331 13.91 -16.45 4.97
CA GLY A 331 12.50 -16.31 5.40
C GLY A 331 12.30 -15.82 6.82
N LYS A 332 13.38 -15.50 7.55
CA LYS A 332 13.27 -14.86 8.87
C LYS A 332 13.04 -13.36 8.72
N ILE A 333 12.20 -12.82 9.58
CA ILE A 333 12.04 -11.38 9.77
C ILE A 333 13.06 -10.92 10.81
N GLN A 334 13.75 -9.81 10.54
CA GLN A 334 14.76 -9.26 11.44
C GLN A 334 14.16 -8.91 12.81
N PRO A 335 14.85 -9.19 13.93
CA PRO A 335 14.38 -8.85 15.28
C PRO A 335 14.00 -7.38 15.45
N GLU A 336 14.69 -6.47 14.75
CA GLU A 336 14.43 -5.04 14.78
C GLU A 336 13.04 -4.71 14.24
N PHE A 337 12.63 -5.33 13.13
CA PHE A 337 11.28 -5.18 12.61
C PHE A 337 10.23 -5.76 13.56
N GLN A 338 10.51 -6.94 14.13
CA GLN A 338 9.60 -7.57 15.11
C GLN A 338 9.41 -6.66 16.35
N ASP A 339 10.49 -6.09 16.88
CA ASP A 339 10.45 -5.18 18.03
C ASP A 339 9.66 -3.90 17.74
N ARG A 340 9.84 -3.30 16.56
CA ARG A 340 9.09 -2.09 16.14
C ARG A 340 7.61 -2.37 15.97
N LEU A 341 7.25 -3.47 15.29
CA LEU A 341 5.86 -3.88 15.10
C LEU A 341 5.19 -4.27 16.42
N ALA A 342 5.90 -4.94 17.32
CA ALA A 342 5.41 -5.24 18.67
C ALA A 342 5.15 -3.95 19.46
N GLY A 343 6.05 -2.96 19.39
CA GLY A 343 5.87 -1.65 20.03
C GLY A 343 4.63 -0.89 19.53
N LEU A 344 4.36 -0.92 18.22
CA LEU A 344 3.12 -0.38 17.66
C LEU A 344 1.89 -1.14 18.16
N GLY A 345 1.96 -2.47 18.20
CA GLY A 345 0.89 -3.32 18.73
C GLY A 345 0.56 -3.00 20.18
N ASP A 346 1.57 -2.82 21.04
CA ASP A 346 1.39 -2.47 22.45
C ASP A 346 0.74 -1.10 22.61
N TRP A 347 1.13 -0.12 21.79
CA TRP A 347 0.48 1.19 21.77
C TRP A 347 -0.98 1.09 21.27
N LEU A 348 -1.24 0.34 20.19
CA LEU A 348 -2.58 0.16 19.61
C LEU A 348 -3.55 -0.62 20.51
N LYS A 349 -3.06 -1.49 21.41
CA LYS A 349 -3.91 -2.13 22.42
C LYS A 349 -4.61 -1.11 23.34
N ILE A 350 -3.95 0.02 23.60
CA ILE A 350 -4.46 1.09 24.47
C ILE A 350 -5.20 2.14 23.63
N TYR A 351 -4.59 2.57 22.53
CA TYR A 351 -5.02 3.75 21.78
C TYR A 351 -5.72 3.44 20.44
N GLY A 352 -5.92 2.16 20.10
CA GLY A 352 -6.47 1.76 18.80
C GLY A 352 -7.85 2.35 18.47
N GLU A 353 -8.68 2.68 19.47
CA GLU A 353 -9.98 3.33 19.24
C GLU A 353 -9.87 4.75 18.66
N SER A 354 -8.70 5.39 18.77
CA SER A 354 -8.42 6.68 18.14
C SER A 354 -7.81 6.57 16.74
N ILE A 355 -7.59 5.36 16.22
CA ILE A 355 -7.05 5.13 14.88
C ILE A 355 -8.07 4.44 13.98
N TYR A 356 -8.64 3.31 14.42
CA TYR A 356 -9.54 2.52 13.58
C TYR A 356 -10.96 3.11 13.56
N ASN A 357 -11.63 3.00 12.42
CA ASN A 357 -12.99 3.56 12.22
C ASN A 357 -13.08 5.06 12.55
N THR A 358 -11.97 5.79 12.41
CA THR A 358 -11.93 7.25 12.47
C THR A 358 -11.69 7.81 11.08
N HIS A 359 -12.03 9.07 10.86
CA HIS A 359 -11.61 9.86 9.73
C HIS A 359 -10.67 11.00 10.18
N GLY A 360 -10.10 11.70 9.19
CA GLY A 360 -9.21 12.82 9.43
C GLY A 360 -9.85 13.92 10.26
N GLY A 361 -9.03 14.55 11.10
CA GLY A 361 -9.41 15.72 11.90
C GLY A 361 -9.67 16.94 11.03
N TYR A 362 -10.40 17.91 11.59
CA TYR A 362 -10.67 19.18 10.91
C TYR A 362 -9.42 20.09 10.83
N ILE A 363 -8.36 19.77 11.58
CA ILE A 363 -7.05 20.42 11.55
C ILE A 363 -6.03 19.40 11.05
N LYS A 364 -5.25 19.77 10.03
CA LYS A 364 -4.11 18.98 9.54
C LYS A 364 -3.04 18.85 10.64
N PRO A 365 -2.15 17.83 10.60
CA PRO A 365 -1.05 17.69 11.56
C PRO A 365 -0.35 19.02 11.89
N GLN A 366 -0.11 19.24 13.18
CA GLN A 366 0.57 20.41 13.74
C GLN A 366 1.83 19.98 14.49
N ASP A 367 2.67 20.93 14.88
CA ASP A 367 3.89 20.64 15.64
C ASP A 367 3.61 19.93 16.97
N TRP A 368 2.52 20.31 17.65
CA TRP A 368 2.11 19.67 18.90
C TRP A 368 1.56 18.26 18.72
N GLY A 369 1.03 17.92 17.53
CA GLY A 369 0.38 16.64 17.31
C GLY A 369 -0.70 16.63 16.22
N SER A 370 -1.79 15.91 16.45
CA SER A 370 -2.78 15.58 15.41
C SER A 370 -4.17 15.30 15.98
N ILE A 371 -5.18 15.33 15.10
CA ILE A 371 -6.57 15.03 15.45
C ILE A 371 -7.11 13.94 14.54
N THR A 372 -7.69 12.90 15.14
CA THR A 372 -8.59 11.95 14.46
C THR A 372 -9.97 12.09 15.07
N GLN A 373 -11.01 11.65 14.35
CA GLN A 373 -12.37 11.82 14.84
C GLN A 373 -13.34 10.82 14.18
N ASN A 374 -14.47 10.61 14.84
CA ASN A 374 -15.65 9.99 14.26
C ASN A 374 -16.89 10.80 14.69
N ASP A 375 -18.08 10.33 14.34
CA ASP A 375 -19.35 11.02 14.59
C ASP A 375 -19.66 11.33 16.07
N GLN A 376 -18.94 10.71 17.02
CA GLN A 376 -19.21 10.87 18.45
C GLN A 376 -18.01 11.36 19.26
N LYS A 377 -16.80 11.15 18.77
CA LYS A 377 -15.55 11.41 19.50
C LYS A 377 -14.54 12.15 18.63
N ILE A 378 -13.90 13.14 19.24
CA ILE A 378 -12.68 13.78 18.73
C ILE A 378 -11.52 13.30 19.59
N TYR A 379 -10.48 12.77 18.96
CA TYR A 379 -9.26 12.33 19.61
C TYR A 379 -8.14 13.31 19.29
N ILE A 380 -7.56 13.89 20.33
CA ILE A 380 -6.45 14.82 20.26
C ILE A 380 -5.19 14.06 20.67
N HIS A 381 -4.29 13.86 19.73
CA HIS A 381 -3.01 13.21 19.93
C HIS A 381 -1.94 14.26 20.19
N ILE A 382 -1.36 14.29 21.39
CA ILE A 382 -0.27 15.22 21.75
C ILE A 382 1.04 14.46 21.64
N LEU A 383 1.79 14.75 20.57
CA LEU A 383 2.94 13.97 20.13
C LEU A 383 4.27 14.58 20.59
N ASP A 384 4.29 15.89 20.87
CA ASP A 384 5.53 16.62 21.17
C ASP A 384 6.07 16.40 22.59
N GLY A 385 5.22 15.92 23.52
CA GLY A 385 5.52 15.75 24.94
C GLY A 385 5.68 17.06 25.73
N LYS A 386 5.61 18.21 25.06
CA LYS A 386 6.00 19.53 25.56
C LYS A 386 4.82 20.50 25.68
N THR A 387 3.76 20.28 24.92
CA THR A 387 2.55 21.11 25.00
C THR A 387 1.91 20.95 26.37
N THR A 388 1.83 22.05 27.13
CA THR A 388 1.20 22.14 28.46
C THR A 388 -0.13 22.91 28.44
N THR A 389 -0.41 23.63 27.37
CA THR A 389 -1.69 24.27 27.10
C THR A 389 -1.97 24.17 25.61
N LEU A 390 -3.05 23.51 25.25
CA LEU A 390 -3.50 23.35 23.87
C LEU A 390 -4.70 24.25 23.61
N GLN A 391 -4.62 25.07 22.57
CA GLN A 391 -5.74 25.88 22.09
C GLN A 391 -6.18 25.39 20.71
N LEU A 392 -7.44 24.99 20.60
CA LEU A 392 -8.07 24.58 19.36
C LEU A 392 -9.23 25.52 19.04
N ASN A 393 -9.12 26.24 17.93
CA ASN A 393 -10.16 27.15 17.45
C ASN A 393 -11.11 26.41 16.50
N ASN A 394 -12.33 26.93 16.38
CA ASN A 394 -13.36 26.42 15.46
C ASN A 394 -13.62 24.90 15.60
N LEU A 395 -13.62 24.38 16.82
CA LEU A 395 -13.92 22.97 17.07
C LEU A 395 -15.32 22.64 16.51
N PRO A 396 -15.47 21.61 15.66
CA PRO A 396 -16.74 21.27 15.00
C PRO A 396 -17.69 20.53 15.95
N ALA A 397 -17.96 21.11 17.12
CA ALA A 397 -18.81 20.55 18.15
C ALA A 397 -19.69 21.64 18.78
N LYS A 398 -20.98 21.35 18.97
CA LYS A 398 -21.87 22.25 19.72
C LYS A 398 -21.62 22.17 21.22
N LYS A 399 -21.29 20.97 21.71
CA LYS A 399 -21.07 20.70 23.14
C LYS A 399 -20.06 19.58 23.34
N ILE A 400 -19.17 19.76 24.31
CA ILE A 400 -18.31 18.71 24.86
C ILE A 400 -19.02 18.10 26.08
N ARG A 401 -19.34 16.82 26.03
CA ARG A 401 -19.97 16.07 27.13
C ARG A 401 -18.95 15.60 28.15
N LYS A 402 -17.81 15.11 27.68
CA LYS A 402 -16.69 14.63 28.51
C LYS A 402 -15.37 14.93 27.83
N ALA A 403 -14.35 15.14 28.64
CA ALA A 403 -12.95 15.20 28.24
C ALA A 403 -12.12 14.33 29.19
N TYR A 404 -11.34 13.40 28.66
CA TYR A 404 -10.54 12.48 29.47
C TYR A 404 -9.32 11.95 28.71
N LEU A 405 -8.30 11.47 29.43
CA LEU A 405 -7.17 10.75 28.83
C LEU A 405 -7.60 9.35 28.39
N LEU A 406 -7.27 8.97 27.16
CA LEU A 406 -7.71 7.70 26.57
C LEU A 406 -7.19 6.49 27.37
N LYS A 407 -5.95 6.60 27.88
CA LYS A 407 -5.20 5.54 28.58
C LYS A 407 -5.87 5.04 29.85
N ASP A 408 -6.26 5.95 30.74
CA ASP A 408 -6.72 5.64 32.10
C ASP A 408 -8.10 6.24 32.43
N LYS A 409 -8.69 6.94 31.46
CA LYS A 409 -9.98 7.64 31.59
C LYS A 409 -9.97 8.76 32.64
N SER A 410 -8.80 9.22 33.07
CA SER A 410 -8.66 10.36 33.98
C SER A 410 -9.25 11.63 33.36
N LYS A 411 -9.94 12.43 34.17
CA LYS A 411 -10.64 13.64 33.70
C LYS A 411 -9.63 14.70 33.26
N VAL A 412 -9.90 15.31 32.11
CA VAL A 412 -9.13 16.45 31.59
C VAL A 412 -9.91 17.74 31.81
N ASN A 413 -9.25 18.75 32.39
CA ASN A 413 -9.84 20.07 32.58
C ASN A 413 -9.74 20.88 31.30
N TYR A 414 -10.85 21.52 30.92
CA TYR A 414 -10.92 22.33 29.71
C TYR A 414 -11.83 23.53 29.88
N THR A 415 -11.62 24.55 29.05
CA THR A 415 -12.53 25.68 28.85
C THR A 415 -13.03 25.62 27.41
N PHE A 416 -14.35 25.66 27.21
CA PHE A 416 -14.95 25.66 25.88
C PHE A 416 -15.95 26.81 25.73
N LYS A 417 -15.66 27.77 24.86
CA LYS A 417 -16.50 28.95 24.62
C LYS A 417 -16.40 29.41 23.17
N ASN A 418 -17.53 29.72 22.54
CA ASN A 418 -17.60 30.18 21.15
C ASN A 418 -16.81 29.28 20.17
N SER A 419 -16.95 27.96 20.33
CA SER A 419 -16.22 26.94 19.55
C SER A 419 -14.69 26.94 19.71
N ASN A 420 -14.16 27.69 20.68
CA ASN A 420 -12.74 27.65 21.04
C ASN A 420 -12.56 26.79 22.29
N LEU A 421 -11.64 25.84 22.21
CA LEU A 421 -11.29 24.91 23.26
C LEU A 421 -9.88 25.21 23.77
N GLU A 422 -9.75 25.36 25.08
CA GLU A 422 -8.47 25.36 25.78
C GLU A 422 -8.40 24.14 26.69
N ILE A 423 -7.34 23.35 26.57
CA ILE A 423 -7.06 22.23 27.44
C ILE A 423 -5.71 22.45 28.14
N LYS A 424 -5.66 22.23 29.45
CA LYS A 424 -4.40 22.15 30.19
C LYS A 424 -3.90 20.71 30.21
N THR A 425 -2.64 20.55 29.86
CA THR A 425 -1.96 19.26 29.72
C THR A 425 -0.71 19.26 30.57
N ALA A 426 -0.08 18.09 30.73
CA ALA A 426 1.17 17.94 31.47
C ALA A 426 2.29 17.56 30.50
N LEU A 427 3.52 17.94 30.85
CA LEU A 427 4.71 17.43 30.15
C LEU A 427 4.71 15.90 30.20
N ASN A 428 4.96 15.28 29.06
CA ASN A 428 5.00 13.83 28.93
C ASN A 428 6.02 13.41 27.86
N ASP A 429 7.29 13.35 28.26
CA ASP A 429 8.37 12.88 27.38
C ASP A 429 8.59 11.36 27.46
N SER A 430 7.91 10.65 28.38
CA SER A 430 8.09 9.22 28.59
C SER A 430 7.26 8.35 27.65
N GLU A 431 6.22 8.91 27.03
CA GLU A 431 5.35 8.21 26.09
C GLU A 431 5.42 8.83 24.69
N PRO A 432 5.21 8.02 23.63
CA PRO A 432 5.21 8.55 22.27
C PRO A 432 3.99 9.45 21.97
N ASP A 433 2.90 9.31 22.74
CA ASP A 433 1.65 10.03 22.51
C ASP A 433 0.85 10.14 23.82
N GLN A 434 0.23 11.30 24.04
CA GLN A 434 -0.83 11.50 25.03
C GLN A 434 -2.15 11.80 24.31
N VAL A 435 -3.09 10.84 24.35
CA VAL A 435 -4.37 10.97 23.65
C VAL A 435 -5.47 11.45 24.59
N ILE A 436 -6.08 12.59 24.27
CA ILE A 436 -7.27 13.13 24.93
C ILE A 436 -8.50 12.81 24.08
N VAL A 437 -9.56 12.32 24.71
CA VAL A 437 -10.84 12.05 24.06
C VAL A 437 -11.83 13.14 24.45
N LEU A 438 -12.51 13.71 23.45
CA LEU A 438 -13.68 14.56 23.63
C LEU A 438 -14.91 13.80 23.13
N GLU A 439 -15.86 13.49 24.01
CA GLU A 439 -17.18 13.04 23.59
C GLU A 439 -18.02 14.26 23.21
N VAL A 440 -18.40 14.38 21.95
CA VAL A 440 -19.06 15.58 21.41
C VAL A 440 -20.48 15.31 20.92
N ASN A 441 -21.26 16.39 20.79
CA ASN A 441 -22.50 16.44 20.02
C ASN A 441 -22.30 17.44 18.87
N HIS A 442 -22.63 17.04 17.64
CA HIS A 442 -22.54 17.88 16.46
C HIS A 442 -23.77 18.78 16.25
#